data_AF-A0A0W0G5L6-F1
#
_entry.id   AF-A0A0W0G5L6-F1
#
_cell.length_a   1.000
_cell.length_b   1.000
_cell.length_c   1.000
_cell.angle_alpha   90.00
_cell.angle_beta   90.00
_cell.angle_gamma   90.00
#
_symmetry.space_group_name_H-M   'P 1'
#
loop_
_entity.id
_entity.type
_entity.pdbx_description
1 polymer ?
#
loop_
_entity_poly.entity_id
_entity_poly.type
_entity_poly.pdbx_seq_one_letter_code
_entity_poly.pdbx_strand_id
1 'polypeptide(L)'
;MFDHVRYAIGASFGNFGQGCPSTHPVQLPLLFLETYWDTTPFDNEWQEGSGQQPFVWAMGDPTGFGYHGDYMMGWPADTLKAAMAQCNDASGQISACPVLTSRSEQEMNDCAVPNRVEEDLGGWLTELPGCNPIYKGPGRAPLTTGCGAPETVLPKDTVTFLKSDISGWTPVGCASENNGETLLSGAKTTIAMMSVEKCLNYCNTQNLSYAGIKGTACSCSNSVNTSKFSKSYACDKVCTGDSNEFCGSDNRIAVYSGKGAIELPPEPSATSPSNPPTSTPSNPGGGGGGGATVPKWGQCGGIGWSGGTVCEAGTTCRAQNPYYSQCL
;
A
#
# COMPACT_ATOMS: atom_id res chain seq x y z
N MET A 1 18.89 -14.97 -11.48
CA MET A 1 19.67 -13.90 -10.81
C MET A 1 20.50 -13.23 -11.89
N PHE A 2 20.33 -11.92 -12.11
CA PHE A 2 21.10 -11.18 -13.11
C PHE A 2 22.47 -10.89 -12.50
N ASP A 3 23.54 -11.43 -13.07
CA ASP A 3 24.86 -11.35 -12.44
C ASP A 3 25.51 -9.96 -12.62
N HIS A 4 25.15 -9.21 -13.67
CA HIS A 4 25.62 -7.83 -13.87
C HIS A 4 24.60 -6.97 -14.65
N VAL A 5 24.27 -5.80 -14.13
CA VAL A 5 23.43 -4.76 -14.79
C VAL A 5 24.28 -3.51 -14.96
N ARG A 6 24.10 -2.79 -16.08
CA ARG A 6 24.79 -1.52 -16.35
C ARG A 6 23.78 -0.43 -16.71
N TYR A 7 24.05 0.79 -16.24
CA TYR A 7 23.27 1.96 -16.63
C TYR A 7 23.28 2.18 -18.15
N ALA A 8 22.17 2.71 -18.66
CA ALA A 8 22.04 3.12 -20.05
C ALA A 8 23.08 4.21 -20.42
N ILE A 9 23.45 4.27 -21.69
CA ILE A 9 24.40 5.26 -22.21
C ILE A 9 23.81 6.66 -21.99
N GLY A 10 24.57 7.53 -21.32
CA GLY A 10 24.17 8.92 -21.08
C GLY A 10 23.05 9.08 -20.04
N ALA A 11 22.74 8.03 -19.27
CA ALA A 11 21.82 8.16 -18.14
C ALA A 11 22.38 9.12 -17.08
N SER A 12 21.53 9.99 -16.57
CA SER A 12 21.82 10.92 -15.48
C SER A 12 20.57 11.12 -14.62
N PHE A 13 20.67 11.88 -13.53
CA PHE A 13 19.49 12.25 -12.77
C PHE A 13 18.45 12.92 -13.69
N GLY A 14 17.20 12.44 -13.68
CA GLY A 14 16.12 12.89 -14.56
C GLY A 14 16.22 12.46 -16.04
N ASN A 15 17.23 11.68 -16.43
CA ASN A 15 17.43 11.19 -17.80
C ASN A 15 17.77 9.70 -17.80
N PHE A 16 16.87 8.88 -18.34
CA PHE A 16 17.02 7.42 -18.36
C PHE A 16 17.96 6.89 -19.45
N GLY A 17 18.66 7.78 -20.17
CA GLY A 17 19.67 7.44 -21.17
C GLY A 17 19.08 7.11 -22.54
N GLN A 18 19.96 6.80 -23.49
CA GLN A 18 19.61 6.60 -24.91
C GLN A 18 19.80 5.14 -25.36
N GLY A 19 19.67 4.19 -24.42
CA GLY A 19 19.76 2.76 -24.69
C GLY A 19 21.00 2.08 -24.10
N CYS A 20 21.17 0.81 -24.47
CA CYS A 20 22.10 -0.10 -23.83
C CYS A 20 23.56 0.07 -24.30
N PRO A 21 24.55 0.00 -23.39
CA PRO A 21 25.94 -0.22 -23.78
C PRO A 21 26.09 -1.51 -24.59
N SER A 22 27.03 -1.55 -25.54
CA SER A 22 27.28 -2.75 -26.36
C SER A 22 27.64 -4.00 -25.54
N THR A 23 28.19 -3.81 -24.34
CA THR A 23 28.52 -4.89 -23.39
C THR A 23 27.30 -5.44 -22.64
N HIS A 24 26.18 -4.72 -22.62
CA HIS A 24 24.97 -5.07 -21.90
C HIS A 24 23.76 -4.82 -22.81
N PRO A 25 23.63 -5.55 -23.93
CA PRO A 25 22.73 -5.18 -25.04
C PRO A 25 21.25 -5.42 -24.76
N VAL A 26 20.90 -5.99 -23.60
CA VAL A 26 19.52 -6.29 -23.22
C VAL A 26 18.99 -5.19 -22.33
N GLN A 27 17.96 -4.50 -22.79
CA GLN A 27 17.25 -3.49 -22.00
C GLN A 27 16.31 -4.17 -21.02
N LEU A 28 16.40 -3.76 -19.75
CA LEU A 28 15.48 -4.17 -18.70
C LEU A 28 14.48 -3.03 -18.44
N PRO A 29 13.23 -3.33 -18.06
CA PRO A 29 12.32 -2.35 -17.49
C PRO A 29 12.98 -1.66 -16.30
N LEU A 30 12.88 -0.33 -16.27
CA LEU A 30 13.30 0.47 -15.13
C LEU A 30 12.05 0.99 -14.43
N LEU A 31 11.96 0.75 -13.12
CA LEU A 31 11.02 1.42 -12.24
C LEU A 31 11.81 2.50 -11.49
N PHE A 32 11.42 3.75 -11.67
CA PHE A 32 11.97 4.87 -10.91
C PHE A 32 10.98 5.23 -9.81
N LEU A 33 11.40 5.08 -8.56
CA LEU A 33 10.64 5.43 -7.37
C LEU A 33 11.34 6.59 -6.69
N GLU A 34 10.62 7.68 -6.47
CA GLU A 34 11.13 8.85 -5.80
C GLU A 34 10.32 9.10 -4.54
N THR A 35 11.02 9.37 -3.43
CA THR A 35 10.41 9.67 -2.14
C THR A 35 10.98 10.98 -1.65
N TYR A 36 10.11 11.96 -1.45
CA TYR A 36 10.46 13.25 -0.88
C TYR A 36 10.14 13.27 0.60
N TRP A 37 11.08 13.77 1.41
CA TRP A 37 10.89 14.00 2.83
C TRP A 37 11.05 15.50 3.08
N ASP A 38 9.97 16.16 3.53
CA ASP A 38 10.05 17.55 3.93
C ASP A 38 10.77 17.65 5.28
N THR A 39 12.03 18.05 5.22
CA THR A 39 12.91 18.20 6.39
C THR A 39 13.06 19.65 6.83
N THR A 40 12.44 20.60 6.10
CA THR A 40 12.48 22.05 6.38
C THR A 40 12.09 22.39 7.83
N PRO A 41 11.11 21.72 8.47
CA PRO A 41 10.77 22.00 9.87
C PRO A 41 11.94 21.79 10.87
N PHE A 42 12.98 21.05 10.48
CA PHE A 42 14.12 20.67 11.32
C PHE A 42 15.43 21.38 10.92
N ASP A 43 15.38 22.42 10.08
CA ASP A 43 16.57 23.14 9.59
C ASP A 43 17.49 23.62 10.73
N ASN A 44 16.93 23.99 11.88
CA ASN A 44 17.68 24.47 13.03
C ASN A 44 18.36 23.34 13.84
N GLU A 45 18.03 22.08 13.57
CA GLU A 45 18.63 20.90 14.21
C GLU A 45 19.76 20.30 13.37
N TRP A 46 19.89 20.75 12.12
CA TRP A 46 20.93 20.32 11.20
C TRP A 46 22.23 21.11 11.41
N GLN A 47 23.35 20.40 11.51
CA GLN A 47 24.68 21.00 11.53
C GLN A 47 25.51 20.50 10.35
N GLU A 48 25.48 21.25 9.25
CA GLU A 48 26.20 20.90 8.03
C GLU A 48 27.70 20.67 8.30
N GLY A 49 28.24 19.58 7.74
CA GLY A 49 29.67 19.23 7.88
C GLY A 49 30.09 18.67 9.25
N SER A 50 29.20 18.61 10.24
CA SER A 50 29.51 18.03 11.56
C SER A 50 29.59 16.49 11.56
N GLY A 51 29.03 15.85 10.54
CA GLY A 51 28.81 14.40 10.49
C GLY A 51 27.71 13.91 11.43
N GLN A 52 26.95 14.83 12.05
CA GLN A 52 25.78 14.56 12.87
C GLN A 52 24.53 15.04 12.14
N GLN A 53 23.44 14.28 12.27
CA GLN A 53 22.15 14.58 11.66
C GLN A 53 21.03 14.07 12.58
N PRO A 54 19.87 14.75 12.64
CA PRO A 54 18.85 14.50 13.65
C PRO A 54 17.92 13.32 13.33
N PHE A 55 18.02 12.74 12.14
CA PHE A 55 17.08 11.74 11.64
C PHE A 55 17.58 10.31 11.87
N VAL A 56 16.67 9.40 12.16
CA VAL A 56 16.96 7.96 12.19
C VAL A 56 15.77 7.26 11.55
N TRP A 57 16.01 6.27 10.71
CA TRP A 57 14.93 5.46 10.16
C TRP A 57 14.28 4.64 11.29
N ALA A 58 12.97 4.42 11.23
CA ALA A 58 12.22 3.67 12.25
C ALA A 58 12.78 2.25 12.51
N MET A 59 13.51 1.69 11.54
CA MET A 59 14.22 0.41 11.65
C MET A 59 15.58 0.52 12.39
N GLY A 60 15.90 1.67 12.98
CA GLY A 60 17.11 1.92 13.76
C GLY A 60 18.34 2.34 12.96
N ASP A 61 18.23 2.63 11.65
CA ASP A 61 19.37 3.00 10.81
C ASP A 61 19.63 4.53 10.83
N PRO A 62 20.77 4.99 11.37
CA PRO A 62 21.15 6.41 11.37
C PRO A 62 21.97 6.84 10.13
N THR A 63 22.19 5.94 9.17
CA THR A 63 23.08 6.17 8.01
C THR A 63 22.34 6.35 6.70
N GLY A 64 21.13 5.78 6.58
CA GLY A 64 20.34 5.74 5.36
C GLY A 64 20.66 4.57 4.43
N PHE A 65 21.71 3.78 4.70
CA PHE A 65 22.07 2.64 3.87
C PHE A 65 21.14 1.43 4.03
N GLY A 66 20.32 1.39 5.08
CA GLY A 66 19.29 0.38 5.29
C GLY A 66 18.01 0.65 4.49
N TYR A 67 17.84 1.85 3.95
CA TYR A 67 16.67 2.20 3.14
C TYR A 67 16.74 1.48 1.78
N HIS A 68 15.80 0.58 1.55
CA HIS A 68 15.63 -0.14 0.30
C HIS A 68 14.14 -0.33 0.04
N GLY A 69 13.81 -0.53 -1.24
CA GLY A 69 12.46 -0.88 -1.66
C GLY A 69 12.47 -2.25 -2.31
N ASP A 70 11.61 -3.14 -1.82
CA ASP A 70 11.34 -4.40 -2.50
C ASP A 70 10.20 -4.21 -3.50
N TYR A 71 10.46 -4.52 -4.77
CA TYR A 71 9.40 -4.57 -5.75
C TYR A 71 8.73 -5.94 -5.71
N MET A 72 7.48 -5.96 -5.25
CA MET A 72 6.62 -7.13 -5.36
C MET A 72 5.78 -7.01 -6.63
N MET A 73 5.84 -8.03 -7.49
CA MET A 73 5.02 -8.10 -8.70
C MET A 73 3.53 -8.00 -8.33
N GLY A 74 2.90 -6.91 -8.73
CA GLY A 74 1.48 -6.63 -8.47
C GLY A 74 0.57 -6.79 -9.68
N TRP A 75 1.11 -7.20 -10.83
CA TRP A 75 0.38 -7.26 -12.10
C TRP A 75 0.23 -8.70 -12.59
N PRO A 76 -0.83 -9.01 -13.37
CA PRO A 76 -0.85 -10.23 -14.16
C PRO A 76 0.42 -10.36 -15.00
N ALA A 77 0.98 -11.57 -15.09
CA ALA A 77 2.28 -11.80 -15.74
C ALA A 77 2.36 -11.22 -17.18
N ASP A 78 1.26 -11.29 -17.92
CA ASP A 78 1.19 -10.77 -19.29
C ASP A 78 1.08 -9.25 -19.37
N THR A 79 0.63 -8.56 -18.30
CA THR A 79 0.43 -7.11 -18.29
C THR A 79 1.76 -6.38 -18.45
N LEU A 80 2.80 -6.75 -17.69
CA LEU A 80 4.10 -6.08 -17.80
C LEU A 80 4.73 -6.33 -19.17
N LYS A 81 4.62 -7.56 -19.69
CA LYS A 81 5.10 -7.91 -21.03
C LYS A 81 4.39 -7.12 -22.12
N ALA A 82 3.06 -6.98 -22.03
CA ALA A 82 2.27 -6.21 -22.97
C ALA A 82 2.59 -4.71 -22.86
N ALA A 83 2.78 -4.18 -21.64
CA ALA A 83 3.19 -2.80 -21.42
C ALA A 83 4.56 -2.52 -22.05
N MET A 84 5.56 -3.38 -21.84
CA MET A 84 6.88 -3.25 -22.48
C MET A 84 6.85 -3.27 -24.01
N ALA A 85 5.85 -3.94 -24.61
CA ALA A 85 5.72 -4.06 -26.06
C ALA A 85 4.97 -2.87 -26.69
N GLN A 86 4.00 -2.30 -25.97
CA GLN A 86 3.03 -1.35 -26.52
C GLN A 86 3.17 0.06 -25.96
N CYS A 87 3.83 0.23 -24.82
CA CYS A 87 3.90 1.50 -24.09
C CYS A 87 5.28 2.13 -24.26
N ASN A 88 5.57 2.45 -25.51
CA ASN A 88 6.90 2.88 -25.98
C ASN A 88 6.97 4.41 -26.12
N ASP A 89 6.02 5.11 -25.51
CA ASP A 89 5.93 6.55 -25.59
C ASP A 89 7.09 7.20 -24.81
N ALA A 90 7.83 8.07 -25.49
CA ALA A 90 9.04 8.68 -24.95
C ALA A 90 8.77 9.71 -23.85
N SER A 91 7.52 10.16 -23.66
CA SER A 91 7.18 11.09 -22.58
C SER A 91 7.10 10.42 -21.21
N GLY A 92 7.01 9.07 -21.18
CA GLY A 92 6.81 8.31 -19.94
C GLY A 92 5.42 8.48 -19.33
N GLN A 93 4.47 9.12 -20.03
CA GLN A 93 3.12 9.29 -19.53
C GLN A 93 2.35 7.96 -19.53
N ILE A 94 1.90 7.53 -18.35
CA ILE A 94 1.09 6.30 -18.19
C ILE A 94 -0.20 6.39 -19.01
N SER A 95 -0.79 7.59 -19.17
CA SER A 95 -2.00 7.79 -19.98
C SER A 95 -1.81 7.49 -21.47
N ALA A 96 -0.57 7.48 -21.98
CA ALA A 96 -0.26 7.11 -23.35
C ALA A 96 -0.16 5.58 -23.55
N CYS A 97 -0.19 4.80 -22.47
CA CYS A 97 -0.05 3.36 -22.49
C CYS A 97 -1.43 2.68 -22.48
N PRO A 98 -1.89 2.08 -23.60
CA PRO A 98 -3.24 1.49 -23.68
C PRO A 98 -3.40 0.23 -22.82
N VAL A 99 -2.29 -0.37 -22.38
CA VAL A 99 -2.27 -1.59 -21.56
C VAL A 99 -2.40 -1.28 -20.07
N LEU A 100 -2.04 -0.06 -19.64
CA LEU A 100 -2.05 0.33 -18.24
C LEU A 100 -3.22 1.24 -17.94
N THR A 101 -3.88 0.95 -16.83
CA THR A 101 -4.89 1.85 -16.27
C THR A 101 -4.18 2.95 -15.49
N SER A 102 -4.27 4.20 -15.96
CA SER A 102 -3.83 5.34 -15.17
C SER A 102 -4.78 5.56 -14.00
N ARG A 103 -4.20 5.97 -12.87
CA ARG A 103 -4.93 6.50 -11.71
C ARG A 103 -4.58 7.97 -11.58
N SER A 104 -5.54 8.76 -11.15
CA SER A 104 -5.25 10.14 -10.77
C SER A 104 -4.28 10.17 -9.59
N GLU A 105 -3.47 11.21 -9.48
CA GLU A 105 -2.59 11.43 -8.32
C GLU A 105 -3.38 11.36 -7.01
N GLN A 106 -4.59 11.90 -7.02
CA GLN A 106 -5.51 11.81 -5.88
C GLN A 106 -5.87 10.36 -5.54
N GLU A 107 -6.27 9.53 -6.52
CA GLU A 107 -6.55 8.11 -6.26
C GLU A 107 -5.32 7.35 -5.74
N MET A 108 -4.12 7.74 -6.18
CA MET A 108 -2.88 7.14 -5.69
C MET A 108 -2.58 7.57 -4.24
N ASN A 109 -2.72 8.85 -3.92
CA ASN A 109 -2.52 9.39 -2.56
C ASN A 109 -3.59 8.89 -1.58
N ASP A 110 -4.81 8.60 -2.08
CA ASP A 110 -5.88 8.01 -1.28
C ASP A 110 -5.71 6.50 -1.07
N CYS A 111 -4.70 5.86 -1.68
CA CYS A 111 -4.42 4.45 -1.47
C CYS A 111 -3.56 4.28 -0.21
N ALA A 112 -4.18 3.89 0.89
CA ALA A 112 -3.47 3.62 2.14
C ALA A 112 -3.80 2.22 2.67
N VAL A 113 -2.85 1.66 3.42
CA VAL A 113 -3.03 0.40 4.14
C VAL A 113 -3.22 0.75 5.62
N PRO A 114 -4.29 0.28 6.27
CA PRO A 114 -4.45 0.50 7.71
C PRO A 114 -3.30 -0.14 8.47
N ASN A 115 -2.96 0.42 9.63
CA ASN A 115 -1.92 -0.14 10.47
C ASN A 115 -2.27 -1.59 10.86
N ARG A 116 -1.29 -2.49 10.74
CA ARG A 116 -1.42 -3.92 11.06
C ARG A 116 -0.58 -4.32 12.27
N VAL A 117 0.14 -3.38 12.87
CA VAL A 117 0.91 -3.59 14.09
C VAL A 117 0.32 -2.67 15.15
N GLU A 118 -0.26 -3.25 16.19
CA GLU A 118 -0.87 -2.47 17.28
C GLU A 118 0.21 -1.89 18.18
N GLU A 119 0.75 -0.73 17.79
CA GLU A 119 1.80 -0.02 18.51
C GLU A 119 1.45 1.47 18.58
N ASP A 120 1.88 2.13 19.66
CA ASP A 120 1.72 3.58 19.77
C ASP A 120 2.75 4.28 18.88
N LEU A 121 2.24 4.88 17.80
CA LEU A 121 3.03 5.67 16.84
C LEU A 121 2.79 7.17 17.01
N GLY A 122 2.02 7.57 18.02
CA GLY A 122 1.58 8.94 18.21
C GLY A 122 2.55 9.77 19.05
N GLY A 123 2.72 11.04 18.68
CA GLY A 123 3.43 12.01 19.50
C GLY A 123 4.92 11.73 19.69
N TRP A 124 5.43 12.07 20.87
CA TRP A 124 6.85 11.89 21.22
C TRP A 124 7.07 10.51 21.80
N LEU A 125 7.81 9.67 21.07
CA LEU A 125 8.17 8.33 21.51
C LEU A 125 9.51 8.34 22.24
N THR A 126 9.62 7.57 23.32
CA THR A 126 10.87 7.40 24.07
C THR A 126 11.82 6.37 23.46
N GLU A 127 11.29 5.52 22.57
CA GLU A 127 12.02 4.48 21.85
C GLU A 127 11.44 4.30 20.45
N LEU A 128 12.19 3.69 19.54
CA LEU A 128 11.69 3.43 18.19
C LEU A 128 10.67 2.27 18.20
N PRO A 129 9.60 2.38 17.39
CA PRO A 129 8.64 1.31 17.20
C PRO A 129 9.31 -0.05 16.88
N GLY A 130 8.72 -1.14 17.35
CA GLY A 130 9.24 -2.50 17.19
C GLY A 130 10.49 -2.79 18.04
N CYS A 131 10.81 -1.93 19.01
CA CYS A 131 12.03 -2.00 19.82
C CYS A 131 13.32 -2.02 19.00
N ASN A 132 13.33 -1.27 17.89
CA ASN A 132 14.47 -1.18 17.01
C ASN A 132 15.56 -0.32 17.66
N PRO A 133 16.71 -0.87 18.08
CA PRO A 133 17.78 -0.07 18.64
C PRO A 133 18.47 0.73 17.51
N ILE A 134 18.94 1.93 17.82
CA ILE A 134 19.78 2.67 16.88
C ILE A 134 21.09 1.90 16.68
N TYR A 135 21.37 1.50 15.44
CA TYR A 135 22.51 0.66 15.13
C TYR A 135 23.17 1.04 13.80
N LYS A 136 24.42 1.51 13.88
CA LYS A 136 25.17 2.06 12.73
C LYS A 136 25.84 1.00 11.85
N GLY A 137 25.89 -0.27 12.26
CA GLY A 137 26.66 -1.32 11.56
C GLY A 137 28.13 -1.41 11.98
N PRO A 138 28.97 -2.13 11.23
CA PRO A 138 28.69 -2.78 9.94
C PRO A 138 28.12 -4.21 10.04
N GLY A 139 28.07 -4.78 11.25
CA GLY A 139 27.50 -6.12 11.46
C GLY A 139 25.99 -6.14 11.26
N ARG A 140 25.36 -7.31 11.41
CA ARG A 140 23.90 -7.41 11.42
C ARG A 140 23.32 -6.65 12.62
N ALA A 141 22.25 -5.88 12.41
CA ALA A 141 21.54 -5.21 13.51
C ALA A 141 21.05 -6.26 14.53
N PRO A 142 21.19 -6.00 15.85
CA PRO A 142 20.72 -6.91 16.88
C PRO A 142 19.19 -6.92 16.93
N LEU A 143 18.62 -8.10 17.19
CA LEU A 143 17.20 -8.24 17.51
C LEU A 143 17.01 -8.01 19.01
N THR A 144 16.20 -7.01 19.37
CA THR A 144 15.79 -6.77 20.76
C THR A 144 14.47 -7.48 21.03
N THR A 145 14.36 -8.18 22.16
CA THR A 145 13.13 -8.85 22.59
C THR A 145 12.80 -8.52 24.05
N GLY A 146 11.56 -8.76 24.49
CA GLY A 146 11.16 -8.58 25.89
C GLY A 146 10.90 -7.14 26.34
N CYS A 147 10.80 -6.22 25.38
CA CYS A 147 10.50 -4.79 25.57
C CYS A 147 9.00 -4.45 25.50
N GLY A 148 8.14 -5.42 25.15
CA GLY A 148 6.70 -5.21 25.03
C GLY A 148 6.20 -4.81 23.64
N ALA A 149 7.07 -4.71 22.64
CA ALA A 149 6.63 -4.49 21.25
C ALA A 149 5.76 -5.65 20.74
N PRO A 150 4.80 -5.38 19.83
CA PRO A 150 3.99 -6.42 19.23
C PRO A 150 4.84 -7.41 18.43
N GLU A 151 4.67 -8.70 18.72
CA GLU A 151 5.37 -9.79 18.01
C GLU A 151 4.54 -10.34 16.83
N THR A 152 3.33 -9.81 16.62
CA THR A 152 2.39 -10.29 15.61
C THR A 152 1.85 -9.15 14.76
N VAL A 153 1.66 -9.44 13.48
CA VAL A 153 0.99 -8.55 12.52
C VAL A 153 -0.45 -9.02 12.37
N LEU A 154 -1.41 -8.11 12.54
CA LEU A 154 -2.83 -8.36 12.35
C LEU A 154 -3.12 -8.86 10.92
N PRO A 155 -4.06 -9.80 10.75
CA PRO A 155 -4.55 -10.18 9.43
C PRO A 155 -5.09 -8.97 8.64
N LYS A 156 -4.80 -8.93 7.33
CA LYS A 156 -5.19 -7.80 6.45
C LYS A 156 -6.70 -7.52 6.48
N ASP A 157 -7.50 -8.56 6.60
CA ASP A 157 -8.97 -8.55 6.60
C ASP A 157 -9.58 -8.14 7.96
N THR A 158 -8.75 -8.04 9.00
CA THR A 158 -9.20 -7.63 10.35
C THR A 158 -8.97 -6.15 10.65
N VAL A 159 -8.25 -5.44 9.79
CA VAL A 159 -7.91 -4.02 9.98
C VAL A 159 -8.63 -3.13 8.97
N THR A 160 -9.04 -1.95 9.40
CA THR A 160 -9.75 -0.96 8.58
C THR A 160 -9.61 0.43 9.22
N PHE A 161 -9.71 1.48 8.40
CA PHE A 161 -9.81 2.86 8.91
C PHE A 161 -11.18 3.14 9.55
N LEU A 162 -12.21 2.39 9.17
CA LEU A 162 -13.56 2.62 9.66
C LEU A 162 -13.77 1.90 10.98
N LYS A 163 -14.32 2.61 11.96
CA LYS A 163 -14.64 2.05 13.27
C LYS A 163 -15.71 0.96 13.16
N SER A 164 -15.43 -0.25 13.65
CA SER A 164 -16.35 -1.38 13.57
C SER A 164 -17.26 -1.53 14.79
N ASP A 165 -16.80 -1.09 15.96
CA ASP A 165 -17.40 -1.46 17.25
C ASP A 165 -18.42 -0.42 17.72
N ILE A 166 -19.43 -0.15 16.89
CA ILE A 166 -20.47 0.84 17.16
C ILE A 166 -21.86 0.20 17.18
N SER A 167 -22.53 0.28 18.32
CA SER A 167 -23.88 -0.26 18.49
C SER A 167 -24.87 0.36 17.49
N GLY A 168 -25.58 -0.49 16.74
CA GLY A 168 -26.65 -0.08 15.81
C GLY A 168 -26.16 0.45 14.47
N TRP A 169 -24.85 0.51 14.23
CA TRP A 169 -24.27 0.97 12.97
C TRP A 169 -23.24 -0.03 12.46
N THR A 170 -23.17 -0.20 11.15
CA THR A 170 -22.16 -1.04 10.50
C THR A 170 -21.35 -0.18 9.55
N PRO A 171 -20.01 -0.24 9.58
CA PRO A 171 -19.19 0.44 8.59
C PRO A 171 -19.49 -0.15 7.21
N VAL A 172 -19.78 0.72 6.25
CA VAL A 172 -20.02 0.33 4.86
C VAL A 172 -18.69 0.32 4.10
N GLY A 173 -17.94 1.42 4.22
CA GLY A 173 -16.67 1.60 3.52
C GLY A 173 -16.38 3.06 3.24
N CYS A 174 -15.29 3.29 2.54
CA CYS A 174 -14.86 4.60 2.08
C CYS A 174 -15.34 4.83 0.64
N ALA A 175 -15.99 5.97 0.39
CA ALA A 175 -16.54 6.31 -0.92
C ALA A 175 -15.98 7.62 -1.47
N SER A 176 -15.95 7.74 -2.79
CA SER A 176 -15.58 8.99 -3.46
C SER A 176 -16.68 10.04 -3.30
N GLU A 177 -16.26 11.23 -2.86
CA GLU A 177 -17.10 12.42 -2.81
C GLU A 177 -16.22 13.65 -3.08
N ASN A 178 -16.13 14.01 -4.36
CA ASN A 178 -15.35 15.14 -4.82
C ASN A 178 -16.07 16.47 -4.53
N ASN A 179 -15.38 17.59 -4.74
CA ASN A 179 -15.96 18.92 -4.58
C ASN A 179 -17.25 19.09 -5.43
N GLY A 180 -18.34 19.44 -4.76
CA GLY A 180 -19.66 19.63 -5.38
C GLY A 180 -20.48 18.35 -5.53
N GLU A 181 -19.90 17.17 -5.32
CA GLU A 181 -20.66 15.93 -5.20
C GLU A 181 -21.38 15.88 -3.83
N THR A 182 -22.50 15.17 -3.77
CA THR A 182 -23.17 14.86 -2.52
C THR A 182 -23.60 13.41 -2.58
N LEU A 183 -22.89 12.55 -1.85
CA LEU A 183 -23.21 11.13 -1.79
C LEU A 183 -24.46 10.88 -0.95
N LEU A 184 -24.61 11.63 0.14
CA LEU A 184 -25.75 11.55 1.06
C LEU A 184 -26.51 12.88 1.05
N SER A 185 -27.65 12.89 0.36
CA SER A 185 -28.41 14.10 0.00
C SER A 185 -29.50 14.51 1.00
N GLY A 186 -29.63 13.80 2.13
CA GLY A 186 -30.60 14.12 3.18
C GLY A 186 -30.10 15.23 4.12
N ALA A 187 -30.28 15.02 5.42
CA ALA A 187 -29.89 16.00 6.44
C ALA A 187 -28.37 16.16 6.53
N LYS A 188 -27.89 17.39 6.75
CA LYS A 188 -26.46 17.70 6.88
C LYS A 188 -26.20 18.63 8.06
N THR A 189 -25.04 18.50 8.68
CA THR A 189 -24.56 19.39 9.74
C THR A 189 -23.03 19.46 9.74
N THR A 190 -22.48 20.44 10.47
CA THR A 190 -21.04 20.54 10.74
C THR A 190 -20.81 20.41 12.23
N ILE A 191 -19.87 19.56 12.62
CA ILE A 191 -19.54 19.28 14.02
C ILE A 191 -18.07 19.64 14.23
N ALA A 192 -17.80 20.69 15.01
CA ALA A 192 -16.44 21.23 15.17
C ALA A 192 -15.47 20.22 15.81
N MET A 193 -15.89 19.52 16.87
CA MET A 193 -15.16 18.41 17.48
C MET A 193 -15.78 17.09 17.01
N MET A 194 -15.53 16.72 15.75
CA MET A 194 -16.13 15.54 15.14
C MET A 194 -15.64 14.25 15.80
N SER A 195 -16.54 13.32 16.05
CA SER A 195 -16.24 11.89 16.24
C SER A 195 -17.23 11.11 15.39
N VAL A 196 -16.94 9.84 15.13
CA VAL A 196 -17.84 8.95 14.39
C VAL A 196 -19.20 8.93 15.08
N GLU A 197 -19.26 8.69 16.39
CA GLU A 197 -20.52 8.59 17.14
C GLU A 197 -21.34 9.87 17.08
N LYS A 198 -20.71 11.05 17.08
CA LYS A 198 -21.45 12.32 17.01
C LYS A 198 -22.22 12.45 15.71
N CYS A 199 -21.62 12.06 14.58
CA CYS A 199 -22.33 12.07 13.30
C CYS A 199 -23.41 10.97 13.25
N LEU A 200 -23.10 9.77 13.70
CA LEU A 200 -24.06 8.66 13.73
C LEU A 200 -25.29 8.99 14.60
N ASN A 201 -25.07 9.57 15.77
CA ASN A 201 -26.14 10.05 16.65
C ASN A 201 -26.98 11.12 15.98
N TYR A 202 -26.35 12.10 15.31
CA TYR A 202 -27.08 13.09 14.53
C TYR A 202 -27.98 12.42 13.49
N CYS A 203 -27.45 11.54 12.64
CA CYS A 203 -28.25 10.89 11.60
C CYS A 203 -29.38 10.01 12.18
N ASN A 204 -29.14 9.37 13.32
CA ASN A 204 -30.18 8.65 14.06
C ASN A 204 -31.32 9.60 14.50
N THR A 205 -31.02 10.79 15.03
CA THR A 205 -32.06 11.78 15.38
C THR A 205 -32.85 12.28 14.17
N GLN A 206 -32.24 12.26 12.98
CA GLN A 206 -32.90 12.61 11.73
C GLN A 206 -33.74 11.46 11.15
N ASN A 207 -33.75 10.28 11.80
CA ASN A 207 -34.38 9.05 11.31
C ASN A 207 -33.87 8.64 9.90
N LEU A 208 -32.57 8.82 9.66
CA LEU A 208 -31.92 8.50 8.38
C LEU A 208 -31.00 7.30 8.54
N SER A 209 -31.09 6.38 7.57
CA SER A 209 -30.45 5.06 7.66
C SER A 209 -28.95 5.03 7.35
N TYR A 210 -28.43 6.08 6.72
CA TYR A 210 -27.01 6.21 6.37
C TYR A 210 -26.46 7.48 6.96
N ALA A 211 -25.22 7.38 7.41
CA ALA A 211 -24.42 8.49 7.90
C ALA A 211 -23.08 8.50 7.17
N GLY A 212 -22.58 9.68 6.87
CA GLY A 212 -21.34 9.86 6.17
C GLY A 212 -20.55 11.03 6.74
N ILE A 213 -19.26 10.82 6.94
CA ILE A 213 -18.36 11.72 7.64
C ILE A 213 -17.22 12.13 6.72
N LYS A 214 -16.99 13.44 6.60
CA LYS A 214 -15.91 14.04 5.81
C LYS A 214 -15.33 15.25 6.56
N GLY A 215 -14.22 15.05 7.25
CA GLY A 215 -13.65 16.01 8.20
C GLY A 215 -14.67 16.37 9.28
N THR A 216 -15.08 17.64 9.34
CA THR A 216 -16.11 18.14 10.27
C THR A 216 -17.52 18.09 9.69
N ALA A 217 -17.70 17.68 8.43
CA ALA A 217 -19.01 17.57 7.81
C ALA A 217 -19.64 16.21 8.12
N CYS A 218 -20.91 16.23 8.53
CA CYS A 218 -21.74 15.06 8.72
C CYS A 218 -22.95 15.14 7.79
N SER A 219 -23.17 14.11 6.98
CA SER A 219 -24.28 14.01 6.04
C SER A 219 -25.04 12.72 6.25
N CYS A 220 -26.36 12.75 6.06
CA CYS A 220 -27.25 11.64 6.31
C CYS A 220 -28.15 11.39 5.10
N SER A 221 -28.60 10.16 4.89
CA SER A 221 -29.57 9.84 3.83
C SER A 221 -30.30 8.52 4.12
N ASN A 222 -31.34 8.22 3.35
CA ASN A 222 -31.99 6.90 3.34
C ASN A 222 -31.48 5.97 2.24
N SER A 223 -30.67 6.50 1.32
CA SER A 223 -30.01 5.78 0.24
C SER A 223 -28.57 6.25 0.08
N VAL A 224 -27.75 5.38 -0.49
CA VAL A 224 -26.35 5.67 -0.84
C VAL A 224 -26.06 5.05 -2.21
N ASN A 225 -25.27 5.73 -3.03
CA ASN A 225 -24.81 5.18 -4.30
C ASN A 225 -23.62 4.24 -4.05
N THR A 226 -23.84 2.93 -4.13
CA THR A 226 -22.80 1.93 -3.85
C THR A 226 -21.69 1.87 -4.90
N SER A 227 -21.88 2.45 -6.10
CA SER A 227 -20.83 2.49 -7.13
C SER A 227 -19.68 3.45 -6.82
N LYS A 228 -19.81 4.27 -5.77
CA LYS A 228 -18.80 5.23 -5.33
C LYS A 228 -17.78 4.64 -4.35
N PHE A 229 -17.99 3.42 -3.87
CA PHE A 229 -17.11 2.77 -2.89
C PHE A 229 -15.93 2.06 -3.56
N SER A 230 -14.79 2.04 -2.88
CA SER A 230 -13.66 1.18 -3.23
C SER A 230 -12.92 0.75 -1.97
N LYS A 231 -12.45 -0.50 -1.95
CA LYS A 231 -11.55 -0.99 -0.87
C LYS A 231 -10.18 -0.34 -0.91
N SER A 232 -9.80 0.22 -2.05
CA SER A 232 -8.55 0.96 -2.20
C SER A 232 -8.61 2.38 -1.64
N TYR A 233 -9.79 2.91 -1.30
CA TYR A 233 -9.90 4.26 -0.77
C TYR A 233 -9.66 4.28 0.74
N ALA A 234 -8.74 5.13 1.15
CA ALA A 234 -8.50 5.47 2.53
C ALA A 234 -9.44 6.58 2.99
N CYS A 235 -9.98 6.40 4.17
CA CYS A 235 -10.74 7.39 4.92
C CYS A 235 -9.98 7.59 6.23
N ASP A 236 -8.78 8.14 6.14
CA ASP A 236 -7.69 8.11 7.11
C ASP A 236 -7.40 9.48 7.77
N LYS A 237 -8.26 10.48 7.52
CA LYS A 237 -8.16 11.77 8.18
C LYS A 237 -8.63 11.64 9.63
N VAL A 238 -7.73 11.91 10.57
CA VAL A 238 -8.04 11.90 12.01
C VAL A 238 -9.21 12.84 12.33
N CYS A 239 -10.14 12.35 13.15
CA CYS A 239 -11.30 13.12 13.61
C CYS A 239 -10.86 14.26 14.56
N THR A 240 -11.47 15.44 14.43
CA THR A 240 -11.08 16.62 15.23
C THR A 240 -11.50 16.55 16.71
N GLY A 241 -12.39 15.63 17.06
CA GLY A 241 -12.89 15.41 18.41
C GLY A 241 -12.48 14.09 19.05
N ASP A 242 -11.82 13.20 18.32
CA ASP A 242 -11.22 11.95 18.83
C ASP A 242 -10.04 11.55 17.94
N SER A 243 -8.82 11.57 18.49
CA SER A 243 -7.60 11.26 17.73
C SER A 243 -7.46 9.77 17.39
N ASN A 244 -8.30 8.90 17.96
CA ASN A 244 -8.28 7.46 17.70
C ASN A 244 -9.27 7.04 16.61
N GLU A 245 -9.94 8.01 15.98
CA GLU A 245 -10.94 7.77 14.95
C GLU A 245 -10.60 8.49 13.65
N PHE A 246 -11.15 7.96 12.56
CA PHE A 246 -10.99 8.54 11.23
C PHE A 246 -12.32 8.99 10.63
N CYS A 247 -12.29 10.17 10.03
CA CYS A 247 -13.44 10.97 9.63
C CYS A 247 -13.42 11.28 8.12
N GLY A 248 -13.21 10.26 7.28
CA GLY A 248 -13.11 10.43 5.82
C GLY A 248 -11.73 10.93 5.39
N SER A 249 -11.65 11.61 4.24
CA SER A 249 -10.46 12.33 3.74
C SER A 249 -10.91 13.51 2.85
N ASP A 250 -9.99 14.27 2.25
CA ASP A 250 -10.35 15.51 1.54
C ASP A 250 -11.34 15.33 0.38
N ASN A 251 -11.33 14.16 -0.27
CA ASN A 251 -12.27 13.80 -1.34
C ASN A 251 -12.96 12.45 -1.09
N ARG A 252 -12.99 12.00 0.17
CA ARG A 252 -13.55 10.72 0.57
C ARG A 252 -14.47 10.88 1.77
N ILE A 253 -15.56 10.13 1.76
CA ILE A 253 -16.54 10.11 2.84
C ILE A 253 -16.58 8.71 3.46
N ALA A 254 -16.40 8.64 4.77
CA ALA A 254 -16.54 7.39 5.53
C ALA A 254 -18.03 7.16 5.77
N VAL A 255 -18.58 6.03 5.30
CA VAL A 255 -20.03 5.77 5.35
C VAL A 255 -20.37 4.62 6.30
N TYR A 256 -21.45 4.80 7.05
CA TYR A 256 -22.01 3.85 8.00
C TYR A 256 -23.50 3.63 7.71
N SER A 257 -23.96 2.41 7.96
CA SER A 257 -25.34 1.95 7.75
C SER A 257 -25.98 1.55 9.07
N GLY A 258 -27.13 2.15 9.39
CA GLY A 258 -28.00 1.73 10.48
C GLY A 258 -28.91 0.54 10.10
N LYS A 259 -28.84 0.08 8.84
CA LYS A 259 -29.60 -1.08 8.32
C LYS A 259 -28.81 -2.40 8.39
N GLY A 260 -27.59 -2.37 8.95
CA GLY A 260 -26.66 -3.49 8.93
C GLY A 260 -25.76 -3.48 7.68
N ALA A 261 -25.06 -4.60 7.47
CA ALA A 261 -24.15 -4.78 6.35
C ALA A 261 -24.88 -4.65 4.99
N ILE A 262 -24.22 -3.99 4.04
CA ILE A 262 -24.70 -3.87 2.67
C ILE A 262 -23.71 -4.52 1.71
N GLU A 263 -24.21 -5.05 0.60
CA GLU A 263 -23.36 -5.60 -0.45
C GLU A 263 -22.79 -4.46 -1.30
N LEU A 264 -21.46 -4.34 -1.30
CA LEU A 264 -20.74 -3.45 -2.19
C LEU A 264 -20.46 -4.15 -3.53
N PRO A 265 -20.35 -3.38 -4.63
CA PRO A 265 -19.93 -3.95 -5.91
C PRO A 265 -18.64 -4.74 -5.72
N PRO A 266 -18.53 -5.94 -6.32
CA PRO A 266 -17.26 -6.65 -6.31
C PRO A 266 -16.20 -5.72 -6.90
N GLU A 267 -15.08 -5.60 -6.20
CA GLU A 267 -13.89 -4.95 -6.75
C GLU A 267 -13.61 -5.60 -8.11
N PRO A 268 -13.20 -4.83 -9.15
CA PRO A 268 -12.85 -5.43 -10.43
C PRO A 268 -11.76 -6.46 -10.17
N SER A 269 -12.16 -7.73 -10.09
CA SER A 269 -11.24 -8.85 -10.03
C SER A 269 -10.33 -8.70 -11.24
N ALA A 270 -9.02 -8.73 -11.02
CA ALA A 270 -8.12 -9.15 -12.09
C ALA A 270 -8.69 -10.49 -12.55
N THR A 271 -9.37 -10.49 -13.70
CA THR A 271 -9.82 -11.71 -14.34
C THR A 271 -8.58 -12.55 -14.48
N SER A 272 -8.52 -13.69 -13.78
CA SER A 272 -7.54 -14.72 -14.10
C SER A 272 -7.62 -14.91 -15.61
N PRO A 273 -6.53 -14.69 -16.36
CA PRO A 273 -6.49 -15.18 -17.72
C PRO A 273 -6.81 -16.68 -17.62
N SER A 274 -7.81 -17.14 -18.37
CA SER A 274 -7.90 -18.55 -18.70
C SER A 274 -6.50 -19.00 -19.11
N ASN A 275 -6.01 -20.11 -18.55
CA ASN A 275 -4.71 -20.71 -18.85
C ASN A 275 -4.21 -20.32 -20.24
N PRO A 276 -2.99 -19.75 -20.39
CA PRO A 276 -2.46 -19.45 -21.70
C PRO A 276 -2.49 -20.74 -22.53
N PRO A 277 -2.79 -20.68 -23.85
CA PRO A 277 -2.72 -21.85 -24.70
C PRO A 277 -1.32 -22.44 -24.55
N THR A 278 -1.28 -23.73 -24.21
CA THR A 278 -0.09 -24.55 -24.07
C THR A 278 0.74 -24.45 -25.35
N SER A 279 1.65 -23.49 -25.41
CA SER A 279 2.71 -23.48 -26.41
C SER A 279 3.89 -24.19 -25.79
N THR A 280 4.05 -25.45 -26.16
CA THR A 280 5.26 -26.25 -25.92
C THR A 280 6.48 -25.50 -26.45
N PRO A 281 7.43 -25.08 -25.59
CA PRO A 281 8.74 -24.65 -26.06
C PRO A 281 9.52 -25.91 -26.43
N SER A 282 9.95 -26.00 -27.68
CA SER A 282 10.92 -27.00 -28.13
C SER A 282 12.22 -26.81 -27.35
N ASN A 283 12.49 -27.77 -26.47
CA ASN A 283 13.71 -27.97 -25.72
C ASN A 283 14.92 -28.14 -26.65
N PRO A 284 16.10 -27.66 -26.24
CA PRO A 284 17.30 -28.48 -26.32
C PRO A 284 17.93 -28.64 -24.94
N GLY A 285 17.90 -29.89 -24.43
CA GLY A 285 18.76 -30.49 -23.37
C GLY A 285 19.02 -29.66 -22.12
N GLY A 286 18.51 -30.02 -20.93
CA GLY A 286 18.76 -31.31 -20.28
C GLY A 286 19.66 -31.10 -19.06
N GLY A 287 19.04 -30.84 -17.90
CA GLY A 287 19.68 -30.78 -16.58
C GLY A 287 18.62 -30.62 -15.49
N GLY A 288 18.16 -31.73 -14.94
CA GLY A 288 17.06 -31.77 -13.97
C GLY A 288 17.42 -31.22 -12.59
N GLY A 289 16.41 -30.71 -11.90
CA GLY A 289 16.47 -30.36 -10.48
C GLY A 289 15.05 -30.27 -9.91
N GLY A 290 14.59 -31.35 -9.28
CA GLY A 290 13.35 -31.35 -8.52
C GLY A 290 13.51 -30.62 -7.18
N GLY A 291 12.38 -30.25 -6.58
CA GLY A 291 12.22 -30.22 -5.12
C GLY A 291 13.27 -29.47 -4.31
N ALA A 292 13.82 -28.35 -4.79
CA ALA A 292 14.68 -27.51 -3.97
C ALA A 292 13.82 -26.81 -2.92
N THR A 293 14.15 -27.08 -1.66
CA THR A 293 13.61 -26.38 -0.51
C THR A 293 13.88 -24.88 -0.66
N VAL A 294 12.82 -24.07 -0.60
CA VAL A 294 12.89 -22.61 -0.73
C VAL A 294 13.32 -22.02 0.62
N PRO A 295 14.40 -21.21 0.68
CA PRO A 295 14.85 -20.61 1.93
C PRO A 295 13.79 -19.64 2.50
N LYS A 296 13.88 -19.31 3.79
CA LYS A 296 13.07 -18.24 4.39
C LYS A 296 13.22 -16.98 3.55
N TRP A 297 12.10 -16.31 3.30
CA TRP A 297 11.94 -15.15 2.42
C TRP A 297 12.00 -15.45 0.91
N GLY A 298 12.22 -16.70 0.49
CA GLY A 298 12.16 -17.09 -0.92
C GLY A 298 10.72 -17.24 -1.45
N GLN A 299 10.53 -17.04 -2.76
CA GLN A 299 9.24 -17.27 -3.41
C GLN A 299 8.95 -18.78 -3.50
N CYS A 300 7.77 -19.17 -3.02
CA CYS A 300 7.32 -20.56 -2.94
C CYS A 300 6.00 -20.82 -3.69
N GLY A 301 5.45 -19.80 -4.35
CA GLY A 301 4.18 -19.93 -5.06
C GLY A 301 3.73 -18.63 -5.72
N GLY A 302 2.56 -18.71 -6.36
CA GLY A 302 1.94 -17.64 -7.12
C GLY A 302 1.56 -18.07 -8.54
N ILE A 303 0.56 -17.43 -9.13
CA ILE A 303 0.17 -17.66 -10.53
C ILE A 303 1.38 -17.44 -11.44
N GLY A 304 1.73 -18.45 -12.25
CA GLY A 304 2.86 -18.42 -13.18
C GLY A 304 4.21 -18.83 -12.57
N TRP A 305 4.29 -19.11 -11.27
CA TRP A 305 5.50 -19.61 -10.63
C TRP A 305 5.74 -21.08 -10.98
N SER A 306 6.96 -21.39 -11.45
CA SER A 306 7.38 -22.76 -11.80
C SER A 306 8.58 -23.26 -10.97
N GLY A 307 9.03 -22.47 -9.98
CA GLY A 307 10.15 -22.82 -9.10
C GLY A 307 9.75 -23.70 -7.91
N GLY A 308 10.59 -23.75 -6.88
CA GLY A 308 10.34 -24.53 -5.68
C GLY A 308 9.06 -24.10 -4.94
N THR A 309 8.36 -25.07 -4.34
CA THR A 309 7.09 -24.83 -3.63
C THR A 309 7.10 -25.30 -2.17
N VAL A 310 8.18 -25.96 -1.75
CA VAL A 310 8.35 -26.48 -0.39
C VAL A 310 9.32 -25.56 0.35
N CYS A 311 8.88 -24.98 1.45
CA CYS A 311 9.69 -24.09 2.26
C CYS A 311 10.68 -24.83 3.16
N GLU A 312 11.76 -24.17 3.54
CA GLU A 312 12.70 -24.69 4.53
C GLU A 312 12.05 -24.96 5.88
N ALA A 313 12.59 -25.95 6.58
CA ALA A 313 12.03 -26.40 7.85
C ALA A 313 11.89 -25.23 8.83
N GLY A 314 10.69 -25.11 9.42
CA GLY A 314 10.35 -24.01 10.33
C GLY A 314 9.70 -22.81 9.66
N THR A 315 9.52 -22.81 8.34
CA THR A 315 8.77 -21.77 7.61
C THR A 315 7.61 -22.36 6.83
N THR A 316 6.60 -21.54 6.52
CA THR A 316 5.42 -21.94 5.74
C THR A 316 5.25 -21.06 4.52
N CYS A 317 4.84 -21.65 3.40
CA CYS A 317 4.52 -20.88 2.20
C CYS A 317 3.24 -20.08 2.42
N ARG A 318 3.36 -18.75 2.55
CA ARG A 318 2.23 -17.84 2.76
C ARG A 318 2.01 -16.98 1.52
N ALA A 319 0.78 -16.99 1.02
CA ALA A 319 0.38 -16.12 -0.08
C ALA A 319 0.39 -14.65 0.37
N GLN A 320 1.08 -13.79 -0.39
CA GLN A 320 1.05 -12.34 -0.20
C GLN A 320 0.03 -11.70 -1.15
N ASN A 321 -0.01 -12.20 -2.38
CA ASN A 321 -0.99 -11.85 -3.40
C ASN A 321 -1.19 -13.05 -4.36
N PRO A 322 -2.13 -13.01 -5.33
CA PRO A 322 -2.36 -14.14 -6.23
C PRO A 322 -1.14 -14.58 -7.05
N TYR A 323 -0.18 -13.69 -7.29
CA TYR A 323 1.01 -13.91 -8.12
C TYR A 323 2.28 -14.19 -7.29
N TYR A 324 2.24 -14.05 -5.97
CA TYR A 324 3.41 -14.18 -5.11
C TYR A 324 3.07 -14.78 -3.74
N SER A 325 3.71 -15.91 -3.43
CA SER A 325 3.77 -16.53 -2.11
C SER A 325 5.21 -16.65 -1.64
N GLN A 326 5.45 -16.47 -0.35
CA GLN A 326 6.78 -16.44 0.25
C GLN A 326 6.88 -17.37 1.45
N CYS A 327 8.05 -17.98 1.68
CA CYS A 327 8.33 -18.74 2.89
C CYS A 327 8.55 -17.82 4.09
N LEU A 328 7.68 -17.90 5.09
CA LEU A 328 7.69 -17.09 6.31
C LEU A 328 7.79 -17.95 7.58
#